data_AF-A0A497JY82-F1
#
_entry.id   AF-A0A497JY82-F1
#
_cell.length_a   1.000
_cell.length_b   1.000
_cell.length_c   1.000
_cell.angle_alpha   90.00
_cell.angle_beta   90.00
_cell.angle_gamma   90.00
#
_symmetry.space_group_name_H-M   'P 1'
#
loop_
_entity.id
_entity.type
_entity.pdbx_description
1 polymer ?
#
loop_
_entity_poly.entity_id
_entity_poly.type
_entity_poly.pdbx_seq_one_letter_code
_entity_poly.pdbx_strand_id
1 'polypeptide(L)'
;MYAVTEGVELEKTGMNILSLLNKPEVFMEIVDRRDNWESNLKLLIDNLIPADTFYNLTIRSALDGHVIGTVSNLPKQGLEAVQEAVSIETTATISMPMKMREQIPLDTVLVIDVSGSMRDEIPGDDSTKLEAAKEAAKMYIDCLNSTMDRVGVVSFSTTATLRCGLTYNFTEAKSRIDELSAGGWTNIGDGVYKANDEFEVNGREDALWVIILLSDGEANRPQNPEDPGDEEYPRSYALNASREASEMGIRMYTIGFGAEIDVDLLRAMVTNGGKYYYAPSSSDLMDIYRMIAQDLMFAVKCDIIVVELTIMRVR
;
A
#
# COMPACT_ATOMS: atom_id res chain seq x y z
N MET A 1 -37.26 7.25 37.67
CA MET A 1 -36.46 8.33 37.05
C MET A 1 -34.95 8.05 37.16
N TYR A 2 -34.46 7.43 38.25
CA TYR A 2 -33.04 7.08 38.45
C TYR A 2 -32.45 6.00 37.51
N ALA A 3 -33.19 4.92 37.20
CA ALA A 3 -32.67 3.82 36.36
C ALA A 3 -32.42 4.21 34.89
N VAL A 4 -33.11 5.23 34.36
CA VAL A 4 -32.95 5.67 32.96
C VAL A 4 -31.67 6.51 32.80
N THR A 5 -31.31 7.30 33.83
CA THR A 5 -30.09 8.11 33.82
C THR A 5 -28.81 7.30 33.97
N GLU A 6 -28.85 6.20 34.73
CA GLU A 6 -27.68 5.32 34.94
C GLU A 6 -27.32 4.51 33.68
N GLY A 7 -28.32 4.04 32.91
CA GLY A 7 -28.07 3.36 31.64
C GLY A 7 -27.38 4.26 30.60
N VAL A 8 -27.78 5.54 30.55
CA VAL A 8 -27.16 6.53 29.65
C VAL A 8 -25.72 6.84 30.06
N GLU A 9 -25.41 6.83 31.36
CA GLU A 9 -24.06 7.03 31.87
C GLU A 9 -23.12 5.87 31.53
N LEU A 10 -23.59 4.62 31.67
CA LEU A 10 -22.83 3.43 31.29
C LEU A 10 -22.60 3.36 29.77
N GLU A 11 -23.61 3.70 28.97
CA GLU A 11 -23.48 3.76 27.51
C GLU A 11 -22.46 4.81 27.09
N LYS A 12 -22.51 6.01 27.68
CA LYS A 12 -21.52 7.07 27.45
C LYS A 12 -20.10 6.65 27.87
N THR A 13 -19.97 5.97 28.99
CA THR A 13 -18.69 5.44 29.49
C THR A 13 -18.12 4.42 28.50
N GLY A 14 -18.93 3.47 28.05
CA GLY A 14 -18.50 2.48 27.07
C GLY A 14 -18.16 3.09 25.71
N MET A 15 -18.90 4.09 25.24
CA MET A 15 -18.56 4.82 24.00
C MET A 15 -17.24 5.59 24.12
N ASN A 16 -16.94 6.18 25.27
CA ASN A 16 -15.64 6.82 25.51
C ASN A 16 -14.49 5.80 25.47
N ILE A 17 -14.68 4.62 26.07
CA ILE A 17 -13.71 3.53 26.04
C ILE A 17 -13.48 3.09 24.58
N LEU A 18 -14.53 2.77 23.83
CA LEU A 18 -14.40 2.35 22.43
C LEU A 18 -13.77 3.45 21.55
N SER A 19 -14.08 4.72 21.80
CA SER A 19 -13.44 5.84 21.09
C SER A 19 -11.95 5.96 21.39
N LEU A 20 -11.49 5.60 22.60
CA LEU A 20 -10.07 5.56 22.94
C LEU A 20 -9.38 4.37 22.28
N LEU A 21 -10.04 3.22 22.22
CA LEU A 21 -9.52 2.04 21.53
C LEU A 21 -9.38 2.28 20.03
N ASN A 22 -10.24 3.12 19.43
CA ASN A 22 -10.17 3.54 18.03
C ASN A 22 -9.03 4.50 17.69
N LYS A 23 -8.14 4.82 18.64
CA LYS A 23 -6.90 5.51 18.34
C LYS A 23 -5.90 4.53 17.71
N PRO A 24 -5.27 4.88 16.57
CA PRO A 24 -4.35 3.98 15.85
C PRO A 24 -3.27 3.36 16.74
N GLU A 25 -2.63 4.16 17.59
CA GLU A 25 -1.55 3.71 18.48
C GLU A 25 -1.99 2.59 19.45
N VAL A 26 -3.11 2.80 20.15
CA VAL A 26 -3.65 1.83 21.13
C VAL A 26 -4.13 0.56 20.43
N PHE A 27 -4.76 0.72 19.27
CA PHE A 27 -5.24 -0.39 18.47
C PHE A 27 -4.09 -1.25 17.92
N MET A 28 -3.01 -0.64 17.46
CA MET A 28 -1.83 -1.36 16.96
C MET A 28 -1.15 -2.17 18.08
N GLU A 29 -1.07 -1.65 19.30
CA GLU A 29 -0.54 -2.45 20.44
C GLU A 29 -1.35 -3.73 20.69
N ILE A 30 -2.67 -3.67 20.52
CA ILE A 30 -3.60 -4.79 20.68
C ILE A 30 -3.43 -5.79 19.53
N VAL A 31 -3.42 -5.32 18.28
CA VAL A 31 -3.37 -6.17 17.08
C VAL A 31 -2.01 -6.84 16.89
N ASP A 32 -0.92 -6.11 17.10
CA ASP A 32 0.45 -6.65 17.01
C ASP A 32 0.77 -7.63 18.15
N ARG A 33 -0.15 -7.81 19.10
CA ARG A 33 -0.01 -8.66 20.29
C ARG A 33 1.31 -8.42 21.01
N ARG A 34 1.72 -7.16 21.14
CA ARG A 34 2.96 -6.82 21.87
C ARG A 34 2.90 -7.39 23.28
N ASP A 35 4.05 -7.73 23.84
CA ASP A 35 4.12 -8.31 25.19
C ASP A 35 3.29 -7.47 26.19
N ASN A 36 2.41 -8.14 26.94
CA ASN A 36 1.54 -7.55 27.96
C ASN A 36 0.41 -6.61 27.48
N TRP A 37 0.07 -6.58 26.18
CA TRP A 37 -1.01 -5.72 25.67
C TRP A 37 -2.35 -5.88 26.44
N GLU A 38 -2.73 -7.11 26.82
CA GLU A 38 -3.95 -7.37 27.60
C GLU A 38 -3.92 -6.68 28.97
N SER A 39 -2.74 -6.69 29.63
CA SER A 39 -2.54 -6.04 30.93
C SER A 39 -2.60 -4.52 30.82
N ASN A 40 -1.99 -3.94 29.76
CA ASN A 40 -2.03 -2.51 29.50
C ASN A 40 -3.46 -2.04 29.22
N LEU A 41 -4.18 -2.80 28.39
CA LEU A 41 -5.58 -2.55 28.07
C LEU A 41 -6.46 -2.65 29.33
N LYS A 42 -6.21 -3.64 30.18
CA LYS A 42 -6.91 -3.79 31.46
C LYS A 42 -6.70 -2.56 32.35
N LEU A 43 -5.46 -2.11 32.52
CA LEU A 43 -5.14 -0.92 33.32
C LEU A 43 -5.82 0.34 32.76
N LEU A 44 -5.85 0.49 31.45
CA LEU A 44 -6.51 1.62 30.80
C LEU A 44 -8.02 1.62 31.06
N ILE A 45 -8.69 0.49 30.87
CA ILE A 45 -10.14 0.37 31.09
C ILE A 45 -10.48 0.53 32.57
N ASP A 46 -9.72 -0.12 33.47
CA ASP A 46 -9.91 -0.02 34.92
C ASP A 46 -9.83 1.43 35.44
N ASN A 47 -9.04 2.30 34.79
CA ASN A 47 -8.95 3.73 35.12
C ASN A 47 -10.09 4.59 34.57
N LEU A 48 -10.84 4.09 33.58
CA LEU A 48 -11.91 4.82 32.89
C LEU A 48 -13.30 4.47 33.39
N ILE A 49 -13.46 3.28 33.98
CA ILE A 49 -14.73 2.84 34.55
C ILE A 49 -14.85 3.27 36.02
N PRO A 50 -16.08 3.54 36.50
CA PRO A 50 -16.32 3.74 37.93
C PRO A 50 -15.98 2.49 38.77
N ALA A 51 -15.61 2.69 40.04
CA ALA A 51 -15.16 1.61 40.93
C ALA A 51 -16.21 0.52 41.23
N ASP A 52 -17.49 0.81 41.03
CA ASP A 52 -18.64 -0.07 41.23
C ASP A 52 -19.09 -0.80 39.94
N THR A 53 -18.24 -0.78 38.92
CA THR A 53 -18.58 -1.25 37.57
C THR A 53 -17.73 -2.45 37.16
N PHE A 54 -18.39 -3.47 36.64
CA PHE A 54 -17.77 -4.63 36.01
C PHE A 54 -17.82 -4.53 34.49
N TYR A 55 -16.85 -5.13 33.81
CA TYR A 55 -16.84 -5.21 32.36
C TYR A 55 -16.28 -6.53 31.84
N ASN A 56 -16.71 -6.87 30.63
CA ASN A 56 -16.10 -7.87 29.78
C ASN A 56 -15.92 -7.27 28.38
N LEU A 57 -14.67 -7.18 27.93
CA LEU A 57 -14.31 -6.73 26.60
C LEU A 57 -13.77 -7.91 25.80
N THR A 58 -14.38 -8.18 24.65
CA THR A 58 -13.95 -9.23 23.73
C THR A 58 -13.61 -8.62 22.38
N ILE A 59 -12.47 -9.01 21.83
CA ILE A 59 -11.99 -8.56 20.53
C ILE A 59 -12.00 -9.78 19.61
N ARG A 60 -12.68 -9.67 18.47
CA ARG A 60 -12.80 -10.75 17.50
C ARG A 60 -12.54 -10.26 16.08
N SER A 61 -11.96 -11.10 15.25
CA SER A 61 -11.89 -10.88 13.81
C SER A 61 -13.29 -10.93 13.22
N ALA A 62 -13.66 -9.97 12.39
CA ALA A 62 -14.95 -9.98 11.68
C ALA A 62 -14.96 -10.95 10.49
N LEU A 63 -13.78 -11.41 10.05
CA LEU A 63 -13.63 -12.26 8.87
C LEU A 63 -13.96 -13.74 9.19
N ASP A 64 -13.52 -14.22 10.35
CA ASP A 64 -13.65 -15.62 10.77
C ASP A 64 -14.26 -15.81 12.17
N GLY A 65 -14.51 -14.72 12.90
CA GLY A 65 -15.06 -14.76 14.25
C GLY A 65 -14.05 -15.19 15.32
N HIS A 66 -12.78 -15.40 14.98
CA HIS A 66 -11.75 -15.82 15.93
C HIS A 66 -11.55 -14.76 17.02
N VAL A 67 -11.51 -15.19 18.29
CA VAL A 67 -11.27 -14.31 19.44
C VAL A 67 -9.77 -13.99 19.51
N ILE A 68 -9.44 -12.72 19.32
CA ILE A 68 -8.07 -12.20 19.37
C ILE A 68 -7.61 -12.05 20.82
N GLY A 69 -8.52 -11.61 21.70
CA GLY A 69 -8.28 -11.58 23.14
C GLY A 69 -9.51 -11.12 23.93
N THR A 70 -9.45 -11.29 25.24
CA THR A 70 -10.52 -10.95 26.17
C THR A 70 -9.97 -10.33 27.43
N VAL A 71 -10.48 -9.15 27.80
CA VAL A 71 -10.08 -8.42 29.01
C VAL A 71 -11.31 -8.19 29.87
N SER A 72 -11.23 -8.56 31.15
CA SER A 72 -12.32 -8.36 32.10
C SER A 72 -11.82 -8.08 33.51
N ASN A 73 -12.65 -7.43 34.31
CA ASN A 73 -12.48 -7.36 35.78
C ASN A 73 -13.49 -8.26 36.51
N LEU A 74 -14.13 -9.19 35.79
CA LEU A 74 -15.08 -10.13 36.37
C LEU A 74 -14.37 -11.13 37.30
N PRO A 75 -14.98 -11.51 38.43
CA PRO A 75 -14.45 -12.55 39.31
C PRO A 75 -14.26 -13.86 38.54
N LYS A 76 -13.13 -14.56 38.77
CA LYS A 76 -12.79 -15.83 38.10
C LYS A 76 -13.80 -16.98 38.34
N GLN A 77 -14.75 -16.83 39.26
CA GLN A 77 -15.81 -17.80 39.53
C GLN A 77 -17.07 -17.65 38.66
N GLY A 78 -17.02 -16.83 37.61
CA GLY A 78 -18.06 -16.77 36.58
C GLY A 78 -19.29 -15.95 36.97
N LEU A 79 -20.08 -15.59 35.95
CA LEU A 79 -21.35 -14.85 36.08
C LEU A 79 -22.38 -15.56 36.97
N GLU A 80 -22.25 -16.88 37.18
CA GLU A 80 -23.13 -17.67 38.07
C GLU A 80 -22.98 -17.25 39.54
N ALA A 81 -21.77 -16.91 40.02
CA ALA A 81 -21.56 -16.46 41.39
C ALA A 81 -22.03 -15.01 41.64
N VAL A 82 -22.15 -14.20 40.57
CA VAL A 82 -22.68 -12.82 40.66
C VAL A 82 -24.20 -12.84 40.74
N GLN A 83 -24.86 -13.83 40.12
CA GLN A 83 -26.33 -13.99 40.17
C GLN A 83 -26.87 -14.37 41.55
N GLU A 84 -26.08 -15.02 42.41
CA GLU A 84 -26.57 -15.47 43.73
C GLU A 84 -26.41 -14.44 44.87
N ALA A 85 -25.63 -13.36 44.67
CA ALA A 85 -25.37 -12.39 45.77
C ALA A 85 -25.39 -10.90 45.37
N VAL A 86 -25.53 -10.56 44.09
CA VAL A 86 -25.43 -9.16 43.65
C VAL A 86 -26.49 -8.84 42.58
N SER A 87 -27.41 -7.92 42.86
CA SER A 87 -28.46 -7.56 41.90
C SER A 87 -27.88 -6.66 40.82
N ILE A 88 -27.76 -7.17 39.59
CA ILE A 88 -27.38 -6.38 38.41
C ILE A 88 -28.45 -5.32 38.16
N GLU A 89 -28.09 -4.04 38.28
CA GLU A 89 -29.05 -2.95 38.09
C GLU A 89 -29.19 -2.57 36.63
N THR A 90 -28.10 -2.64 35.87
CA THR A 90 -28.06 -2.25 34.46
C THR A 90 -26.93 -2.95 33.72
N THR A 91 -27.16 -3.28 32.45
CA THR A 91 -26.17 -3.82 31.52
C THR A 91 -26.24 -3.05 30.20
N ALA A 92 -25.08 -2.70 29.65
CA ALA A 92 -24.96 -2.12 28.32
C ALA A 92 -23.92 -2.92 27.52
N THR A 93 -24.29 -3.36 26.31
CA THR A 93 -23.37 -4.00 25.36
C THR A 93 -23.21 -3.09 24.16
N ILE A 94 -21.96 -2.75 23.84
CA ILE A 94 -21.63 -1.84 22.74
C ILE A 94 -20.64 -2.57 21.83
N SER A 95 -20.95 -2.59 20.54
CA SER A 95 -20.10 -3.21 19.52
C SER A 95 -19.70 -2.18 18.48
N MET A 96 -18.41 -2.08 18.17
CA MET A 96 -17.90 -1.18 17.14
C MET A 96 -16.99 -1.94 16.17
N PRO A 97 -17.27 -1.89 14.84
CA PRO A 97 -16.32 -2.37 13.85
C PRO A 97 -15.18 -1.36 13.71
N MET A 98 -13.95 -1.83 13.85
CA MET A 98 -12.75 -1.02 13.72
C MET A 98 -12.05 -1.41 12.42
N LYS A 99 -11.78 -0.43 11.55
CA LYS A 99 -11.08 -0.65 10.28
C LYS A 99 -9.63 -0.24 10.43
N MET A 100 -8.71 -1.19 10.27
CA MET A 100 -7.30 -0.87 10.18
C MET A 100 -6.92 -0.45 8.76
N ARG A 101 -6.04 0.54 8.66
CA ARG A 101 -5.26 0.79 7.45
C ARG A 101 -3.81 0.49 7.78
N GLU A 102 -3.38 -0.73 7.53
CA GLU A 102 -1.96 -1.06 7.56
C GLU A 102 -1.29 -0.33 6.39
N GLN A 103 -0.31 0.52 6.69
CA GLN A 103 0.56 1.08 5.65
C GLN A 103 1.69 0.08 5.42
N ILE A 104 1.61 -0.64 4.31
CA ILE A 104 2.68 -1.53 3.87
C ILE A 104 3.76 -0.65 3.24
N PRO A 105 5.03 -0.71 3.69
CA PRO A 105 6.13 0.01 3.06
C PRO A 105 6.19 -0.27 1.56
N LEU A 106 6.57 0.72 0.76
CA LEU A 106 6.69 0.56 -0.68
C LEU A 106 8.16 0.54 -1.11
N ASP A 107 8.54 -0.43 -1.94
CA ASP A 107 9.73 -0.33 -2.76
C ASP A 107 9.29 -0.20 -4.22
N THR A 108 9.52 0.96 -4.83
CA THR A 108 9.06 1.23 -6.20
C THR A 108 10.22 1.54 -7.12
N VAL A 109 10.27 0.91 -8.28
CA VAL A 109 11.25 1.20 -9.33
C VAL A 109 10.54 1.84 -10.51
N LEU A 110 10.95 3.08 -10.84
CA LEU A 110 10.51 3.79 -12.03
C LEU A 110 11.35 3.31 -13.21
N VAL A 111 10.70 2.70 -14.21
CA VAL A 111 11.35 2.20 -15.43
C VAL A 111 10.96 3.12 -16.58
N ILE A 112 11.87 4.01 -16.96
CA ILE A 112 11.59 5.14 -17.85
C ILE A 112 12.25 4.90 -19.21
N ASP A 113 11.44 4.92 -20.26
CA ASP A 113 11.92 4.94 -21.64
C ASP A 113 12.67 6.25 -21.93
N VAL A 114 13.88 6.12 -22.46
CA VAL A 114 14.71 7.23 -22.93
C VAL A 114 15.14 6.99 -24.38
N SER A 115 14.35 6.28 -25.17
CA SER A 115 14.57 6.07 -26.60
C SER A 115 14.49 7.37 -27.40
N GLY A 116 14.88 7.33 -28.68
CA GLY A 116 14.96 8.52 -29.52
C GLY A 116 13.64 9.29 -29.67
N SER A 117 12.50 8.59 -29.70
CA SER A 117 11.15 9.16 -29.80
C SER A 117 10.77 10.05 -28.61
N MET A 118 11.39 9.84 -27.45
CA MET A 118 11.18 10.65 -26.27
C MET A 118 11.72 12.10 -26.41
N ARG A 119 12.44 12.41 -27.49
CA ARG A 119 12.82 13.80 -27.85
C ARG A 119 11.68 14.58 -28.50
N ASP A 120 10.66 13.90 -28.99
CA ASP A 120 9.58 14.54 -29.71
C ASP A 120 8.75 15.43 -28.77
N GLU A 121 8.23 16.52 -29.33
CA GLU A 121 7.26 17.37 -28.64
C GLU A 121 5.92 16.64 -28.51
N ILE A 122 5.21 16.92 -27.43
CA ILE A 122 3.86 16.41 -27.23
C ILE A 122 2.90 17.37 -27.96
N PRO A 123 1.95 16.88 -28.78
CA PRO A 123 1.01 17.76 -29.46
C PRO A 123 0.24 18.66 -28.47
N GLY A 124 0.48 19.96 -28.55
CA GLY A 124 -0.18 20.95 -27.69
C GLY A 124 0.54 21.26 -26.36
N ASP A 125 1.78 20.78 -26.19
CA ASP A 125 2.67 21.12 -25.07
C ASP A 125 3.94 21.83 -25.59
N ASP A 126 4.57 22.64 -24.74
CA ASP A 126 5.85 23.32 -25.04
C ASP A 126 7.06 22.45 -24.65
N SER A 127 6.83 21.26 -24.07
CA SER A 127 7.86 20.35 -23.57
C SER A 127 7.97 19.05 -24.38
N THR A 128 9.15 18.45 -24.33
CA THR A 128 9.39 17.13 -24.92
C THR A 128 8.73 16.02 -24.10
N LYS A 129 8.46 14.88 -24.73
CA LYS A 129 7.95 13.69 -24.03
C LYS A 129 8.82 13.31 -22.83
N LEU A 130 10.15 13.36 -22.97
CA LEU A 130 11.05 13.06 -21.86
C LEU A 130 10.95 14.08 -20.71
N GLU A 131 10.80 15.37 -21.00
CA GLU A 131 10.62 16.38 -19.97
C GLU A 131 9.33 16.16 -19.18
N ALA A 132 8.22 15.88 -19.86
CA ALA A 132 6.96 15.53 -19.20
C ALA A 132 7.09 14.26 -18.35
N ALA A 133 7.78 13.24 -18.85
CA ALA A 133 8.05 12.00 -18.11
C ALA A 133 8.87 12.26 -16.84
N LYS A 134 9.91 13.11 -16.92
CA LYS A 134 10.71 13.51 -15.76
C LYS A 134 9.86 14.22 -14.72
N GLU A 135 9.06 15.20 -15.11
CA GLU A 135 8.22 15.95 -14.17
C GLU A 135 7.18 15.04 -13.50
N ALA A 136 6.53 14.16 -14.25
CA ALA A 136 5.56 13.23 -13.71
C ALA A 136 6.18 12.20 -12.75
N ALA A 137 7.35 11.67 -13.10
CA ALA A 137 8.12 10.77 -12.24
C ALA A 137 8.56 11.46 -10.93
N LYS A 138 9.04 12.70 -10.99
CA LYS A 138 9.42 13.47 -9.79
C LYS A 138 8.22 13.77 -8.89
N MET A 139 7.07 14.09 -9.49
CA MET A 139 5.81 14.31 -8.76
C MET A 139 5.33 13.03 -8.07
N TYR A 140 5.46 11.87 -8.73
CA TYR A 140 5.17 10.59 -8.08
C TYR A 140 6.03 10.36 -6.84
N ILE A 141 7.35 10.65 -6.94
CA ILE A 141 8.28 10.56 -5.80
C ILE A 141 7.85 11.49 -4.66
N ASP A 142 7.32 12.68 -4.96
CA ASP A 142 6.79 13.61 -3.95
C ASP A 142 5.56 13.08 -3.20
N CYS A 143 4.84 12.11 -3.78
CA CYS A 143 3.70 11.49 -3.13
C CYS A 143 4.10 10.36 -2.16
N LEU A 144 5.34 9.86 -2.24
CA LEU A 144 5.81 8.76 -1.41
C LEU A 144 6.16 9.21 0.01
N ASN A 145 6.09 8.29 0.97
CA ASN A 145 6.52 8.54 2.34
C ASN A 145 8.02 8.28 2.48
N SER A 146 8.84 9.35 2.53
CA SER A 146 10.31 9.25 2.64
C SER A 146 10.84 8.54 3.89
N THR A 147 10.01 8.30 4.90
CA THR A 147 10.40 7.56 6.11
C THR A 147 10.16 6.05 6.00
N MET A 148 9.36 5.60 5.04
CA MET A 148 8.96 4.19 4.91
C MET A 148 9.20 3.63 3.51
N ASP A 149 9.10 4.45 2.48
CA ASP A 149 9.11 4.06 1.09
C ASP A 149 10.49 4.31 0.47
N ARG A 150 10.91 3.41 -0.41
CA ARG A 150 12.12 3.57 -1.22
C ARG A 150 11.76 3.67 -2.69
N VAL A 151 12.53 4.48 -3.41
CA VAL A 151 12.42 4.60 -4.87
C VAL A 151 13.73 4.25 -5.54
N GLY A 152 13.65 3.48 -6.63
CA GLY A 152 14.72 3.24 -7.58
C GLY A 152 14.38 3.82 -8.95
N VAL A 153 15.40 4.06 -9.76
CA VAL A 153 15.24 4.62 -11.11
C VAL A 153 16.05 3.79 -12.09
N VAL A 154 15.36 3.22 -13.06
CA VAL A 154 15.93 2.55 -14.23
C VAL A 154 15.55 3.36 -15.46
N SER A 155 16.51 3.58 -16.35
CA SER A 155 16.22 4.09 -17.69
C SER A 155 16.58 3.05 -18.73
N PHE A 156 15.84 2.96 -19.82
CA PHE A 156 16.19 2.08 -20.93
C PHE A 156 16.11 2.78 -22.28
N SER A 157 17.00 2.37 -23.18
CA SER A 157 16.92 2.67 -24.61
C SER A 157 17.33 1.42 -25.39
N THR A 158 18.51 1.41 -26.02
CA THR A 158 19.08 0.19 -26.62
C THR A 158 19.37 -0.87 -25.56
N THR A 159 19.79 -0.40 -24.37
CA THR A 159 20.03 -1.19 -23.16
C THR A 159 19.46 -0.44 -21.96
N ALA A 160 19.28 -1.14 -20.86
CA ALA A 160 18.86 -0.58 -19.59
C ALA A 160 20.04 -0.16 -18.72
N THR A 161 19.80 0.75 -17.79
CA THR A 161 20.77 1.19 -16.79
C THR A 161 20.05 1.53 -15.50
N LEU A 162 20.52 0.95 -14.39
CA LEU A 162 20.12 1.37 -13.04
C LEU A 162 20.77 2.72 -12.76
N ARG A 163 19.96 3.78 -12.74
CA ARG A 163 20.41 5.16 -12.49
C ARG A 163 20.49 5.47 -11.00
N CYS A 164 19.59 4.88 -10.23
CA CYS A 164 19.53 4.98 -8.78
C CYS A 164 18.97 3.65 -8.24
N GLY A 165 19.70 3.00 -7.32
CA GLY A 165 19.15 1.87 -6.57
C GLY A 165 18.07 2.32 -5.59
N LEU A 166 17.34 1.38 -5.01
CA LEU A 166 16.29 1.64 -4.03
C LEU A 166 16.82 2.46 -2.85
N THR A 167 16.34 3.71 -2.74
CA THR A 167 16.81 4.67 -1.75
C THR A 167 15.67 5.44 -1.08
N TYR A 168 15.89 5.83 0.18
CA TYR A 168 15.06 6.83 0.88
C TYR A 168 15.44 8.27 0.50
N ASN A 169 16.59 8.45 -0.17
CA ASN A 169 17.07 9.75 -0.60
C ASN A 169 16.38 10.18 -1.90
N PHE A 170 15.15 10.72 -1.77
CA PHE A 170 14.35 11.15 -2.91
C PHE A 170 15.01 12.26 -3.72
N THR A 171 15.81 13.12 -3.08
CA THR A 171 16.58 14.17 -3.78
C THR A 171 17.59 13.55 -4.76
N GLU A 172 18.25 12.46 -4.37
CA GLU A 172 19.17 11.74 -5.26
C GLU A 172 18.44 11.11 -6.43
N ALA A 173 17.32 10.40 -6.18
CA ALA A 173 16.53 9.79 -7.24
C ALA A 173 16.03 10.83 -8.26
N LYS A 174 15.54 11.99 -7.80
CA LYS A 174 15.12 13.09 -8.68
C LYS A 174 16.27 13.69 -9.49
N SER A 175 17.44 13.87 -8.87
CA SER A 175 18.63 14.34 -9.59
C SER A 175 19.02 13.37 -10.71
N ARG A 176 18.88 12.06 -10.50
CA ARG A 176 19.13 11.04 -11.54
C ARG A 176 18.10 11.07 -12.66
N ILE A 177 16.86 11.42 -12.35
CA ILE A 177 15.81 11.65 -13.34
C ILE A 177 16.13 12.88 -14.18
N ASP A 178 16.59 13.98 -13.57
CA ASP A 178 16.95 15.21 -14.29
C ASP A 178 18.09 14.98 -15.30
N GLU A 179 19.02 14.07 -14.99
CA GLU A 179 20.16 13.67 -15.85
C GLU A 179 19.77 12.84 -17.08
N LEU A 180 18.53 12.31 -17.16
CA LEU A 180 18.12 11.47 -18.28
C LEU A 180 18.17 12.22 -19.62
N SER A 181 18.58 11.53 -20.67
CA SER A 181 18.59 12.09 -22.03
C SER A 181 18.11 11.04 -23.01
N ALA A 182 17.29 11.48 -23.96
CA ALA A 182 16.69 10.60 -24.95
C ALA A 182 17.67 10.25 -26.07
N GLY A 183 17.62 9.02 -26.57
CA GLY A 183 18.40 8.53 -27.70
C GLY A 183 18.44 7.01 -27.79
N GLY A 184 18.76 6.50 -28.97
CA GLY A 184 18.85 5.05 -29.20
C GLY A 184 17.49 4.40 -29.47
N TRP A 185 17.44 3.09 -29.24
CA TRP A 185 16.32 2.20 -29.52
C TRP A 185 15.43 1.97 -28.29
N THR A 186 14.50 1.02 -28.34
CA THR A 186 13.48 0.77 -27.31
C THR A 186 13.54 -0.68 -26.83
N ASN A 187 14.23 -0.92 -25.71
CA ASN A 187 14.42 -2.24 -25.08
C ASN A 187 13.64 -2.34 -23.77
N ILE A 188 12.33 -2.57 -23.89
CA ILE A 188 11.42 -2.65 -22.74
C ILE A 188 11.81 -3.80 -21.80
N GLY A 189 12.14 -4.97 -22.34
CA GLY A 189 12.47 -6.14 -21.54
C GLY A 189 13.70 -5.95 -20.66
N ASP A 190 14.77 -5.35 -21.18
CA ASP A 190 15.99 -5.08 -20.39
C ASP A 190 15.71 -4.05 -19.27
N GLY A 191 14.79 -3.11 -19.51
CA GLY A 191 14.31 -2.18 -18.49
C GLY A 191 13.65 -2.90 -17.31
N VAL A 192 12.76 -3.85 -17.60
CA VAL A 192 12.07 -4.65 -16.58
C VAL A 192 13.03 -5.61 -15.89
N TYR A 193 13.91 -6.31 -16.62
CA TYR A 193 14.95 -7.16 -16.03
C TYR A 193 15.83 -6.38 -15.06
N LYS A 194 16.26 -5.17 -15.42
CA LYS A 194 17.08 -4.35 -14.52
C LYS A 194 16.34 -3.97 -13.23
N ALA A 195 15.02 -3.80 -13.29
CA ALA A 195 14.21 -3.58 -12.10
C ALA A 195 14.04 -4.86 -11.27
N ASN A 196 13.81 -6.00 -11.91
CA ASN A 196 13.77 -7.31 -11.24
C ASN A 196 15.08 -7.59 -10.49
N ASP A 197 16.24 -7.39 -11.15
CA ASP A 197 17.57 -7.53 -10.54
C ASP A 197 17.70 -6.68 -9.27
N GLU A 198 17.21 -5.43 -9.31
CA GLU A 198 17.28 -4.52 -8.16
C GLU A 198 16.40 -5.00 -6.99
N PHE A 199 15.21 -5.54 -7.27
CA PHE A 199 14.36 -6.14 -6.23
C PHE A 199 14.95 -7.43 -5.67
N GLU A 200 15.52 -8.29 -6.51
CA GLU A 200 16.15 -9.53 -6.06
C GLU A 200 17.34 -9.25 -5.13
N VAL A 201 18.15 -8.23 -5.43
CA VAL A 201 19.35 -7.91 -4.64
C VAL A 201 19.03 -7.04 -3.42
N ASN A 202 18.18 -6.03 -3.58
CA ASN A 202 18.00 -4.94 -2.61
C ASN A 202 16.56 -4.77 -2.09
N GLY A 203 15.59 -5.52 -2.63
CA GLY A 203 14.18 -5.44 -2.24
C GLY A 203 13.94 -5.87 -0.79
N ARG A 204 12.99 -5.21 -0.12
CA ARG A 204 12.57 -5.55 1.25
C ARG A 204 11.43 -6.56 1.25
N GLU A 205 11.55 -7.65 2.00
CA GLU A 205 10.48 -8.64 2.13
C GLU A 205 9.21 -8.09 2.82
N ASP A 206 9.36 -7.06 3.66
CA ASP A 206 8.25 -6.38 4.35
C ASP A 206 7.62 -5.25 3.53
N ALA A 207 8.10 -5.02 2.30
CA ALA A 207 7.59 -3.99 1.40
C ALA A 207 6.85 -4.57 0.20
N LEU A 208 5.85 -3.83 -0.30
CA LEU A 208 5.27 -4.12 -1.61
C LEU A 208 6.28 -3.70 -2.69
N TRP A 209 6.62 -4.62 -3.60
CA TRP A 209 7.48 -4.33 -4.74
C TRP A 209 6.66 -3.87 -5.93
N VAL A 210 7.00 -2.69 -6.49
CA VAL A 210 6.26 -2.08 -7.58
C VAL A 210 7.14 -1.60 -8.71
N ILE A 211 6.83 -2.01 -9.94
CA ILE A 211 7.39 -1.43 -11.15
C ILE A 211 6.37 -0.48 -11.77
N ILE A 212 6.81 0.73 -12.13
CA ILE A 212 6.06 1.62 -13.01
C ILE A 212 6.84 1.77 -14.30
N LEU A 213 6.39 1.07 -15.34
CA LEU A 213 6.97 1.11 -16.68
C LEU A 213 6.29 2.20 -17.51
N LEU A 214 7.07 3.13 -18.05
CA LEU A 214 6.63 4.14 -19.00
C LEU A 214 7.34 3.91 -20.33
N SER A 215 6.59 3.83 -21.44
CA SER A 215 7.15 3.79 -22.80
C SER A 215 6.27 4.56 -23.79
N ASP A 216 6.91 5.20 -24.77
CA ASP A 216 6.25 5.94 -25.85
C ASP A 216 6.36 5.25 -27.22
N GLY A 217 6.86 4.00 -27.24
CA GLY A 217 7.27 3.29 -28.44
C GLY A 217 6.95 1.80 -28.44
N GLU A 218 7.22 1.15 -29.56
CA GLU A 218 7.21 -0.31 -29.68
C GLU A 218 8.57 -0.91 -29.29
N ALA A 219 8.56 -2.08 -28.65
CA ALA A 219 9.80 -2.80 -28.35
C ALA A 219 10.49 -3.20 -29.66
N ASN A 220 11.71 -2.72 -29.87
CA ASN A 220 12.50 -3.01 -31.08
C ASN A 220 13.93 -3.49 -30.74
N ARG A 221 14.21 -3.72 -29.45
CA ARG A 221 15.41 -4.36 -28.92
C ARG A 221 15.07 -5.28 -27.74
N PRO A 222 15.91 -6.30 -27.47
CA PRO A 222 17.12 -6.70 -28.23
C PRO A 222 16.77 -7.37 -29.56
N GLN A 223 17.73 -7.44 -30.49
CA GLN A 223 17.57 -8.30 -31.68
C GLN A 223 17.69 -9.76 -31.26
N ASN A 224 16.97 -10.65 -31.94
CA ASN A 224 17.14 -12.08 -31.73
C ASN A 224 18.57 -12.49 -32.13
N PRO A 225 19.36 -13.13 -31.24
CA PRO A 225 20.72 -13.57 -31.54
C PRO A 225 20.79 -14.65 -32.63
N GLU A 226 19.74 -15.45 -32.79
CA GLU A 226 19.67 -16.56 -33.74
C GLU A 226 19.06 -16.14 -35.09
N ASP A 227 18.13 -15.19 -35.07
CA ASP A 227 17.48 -14.65 -36.28
C ASP A 227 17.31 -13.12 -36.21
N PRO A 228 18.31 -12.31 -36.61
CA PRO A 228 18.25 -10.85 -36.51
C PRO A 228 17.06 -10.17 -37.24
N GLY A 229 16.34 -10.90 -38.11
CA GLY A 229 15.12 -10.42 -38.77
C GLY A 229 13.82 -10.73 -38.02
N ASP A 230 13.89 -11.41 -36.89
CA ASP A 230 12.74 -11.68 -36.02
C ASP A 230 12.34 -10.42 -35.23
N GLU A 231 11.40 -9.68 -35.79
CA GLU A 231 10.85 -8.46 -35.19
C GLU A 231 9.94 -8.72 -33.98
N GLU A 232 9.53 -9.97 -33.73
CA GLU A 232 8.67 -10.34 -32.59
C GLU A 232 9.48 -10.66 -31.32
N TYR A 233 10.78 -10.95 -31.49
CA TYR A 233 11.67 -11.29 -30.36
C TYR A 233 11.73 -10.20 -29.26
N PRO A 234 11.88 -8.89 -29.56
CA PRO A 234 11.81 -7.84 -28.54
C PRO A 234 10.54 -7.92 -27.67
N ARG A 235 9.40 -8.19 -28.29
CA ARG A 235 8.09 -8.29 -27.63
C ARG A 235 8.04 -9.52 -26.72
N SER A 236 8.47 -10.68 -27.22
CA SER A 236 8.57 -11.91 -26.43
C SER A 236 9.55 -11.77 -25.25
N TYR A 237 10.67 -11.06 -25.46
CA TYR A 237 11.66 -10.79 -24.42
C TYR A 237 11.08 -9.93 -23.30
N ALA A 238 10.31 -8.88 -23.64
CA ALA A 238 9.62 -8.05 -22.66
C ALA A 238 8.55 -8.82 -21.87
N LEU A 239 7.76 -9.67 -22.53
CA LEU A 239 6.78 -10.54 -21.87
C LEU A 239 7.44 -11.54 -20.90
N ASN A 240 8.63 -12.04 -21.23
CA ASN A 240 9.37 -12.92 -20.34
C ASN A 240 9.82 -12.19 -19.07
N ALA A 241 10.32 -10.95 -19.20
CA ALA A 241 10.70 -10.11 -18.07
C ALA A 241 9.50 -9.80 -17.15
N SER A 242 8.33 -9.51 -17.73
CA SER A 242 7.11 -9.30 -16.94
C SER A 242 6.62 -10.57 -16.24
N ARG A 243 6.77 -11.74 -16.87
CA ARG A 243 6.41 -13.02 -16.25
C ARG A 243 7.27 -13.29 -15.01
N GLU A 244 8.57 -13.07 -15.12
CA GLU A 244 9.50 -13.20 -13.99
C GLU A 244 9.12 -12.23 -12.86
N ALA A 245 8.83 -10.97 -13.20
CA ALA A 245 8.34 -9.99 -12.22
C ALA A 245 7.05 -10.48 -11.52
N SER A 246 6.14 -11.12 -12.28
CA SER A 246 4.92 -11.70 -11.72
C SER A 246 5.21 -12.83 -10.73
N GLU A 247 6.15 -13.72 -11.07
CA GLU A 247 6.57 -14.85 -10.24
C GLU A 247 7.25 -14.39 -8.93
N MET A 248 7.96 -13.26 -8.98
CA MET A 248 8.55 -12.58 -7.81
C MET A 248 7.51 -11.84 -6.94
N GLY A 249 6.24 -11.80 -7.34
CA GLY A 249 5.21 -11.05 -6.62
C GLY A 249 5.23 -9.54 -6.85
N ILE A 250 6.04 -9.05 -7.79
CA ILE A 250 6.15 -7.62 -8.12
C ILE A 250 4.86 -7.18 -8.80
N ARG A 251 4.28 -6.06 -8.34
CA ARG A 251 3.14 -5.40 -8.98
C ARG A 251 3.64 -4.45 -10.07
N MET A 252 3.23 -4.66 -11.31
CA MET A 252 3.67 -3.83 -12.42
C MET A 252 2.53 -3.02 -13.03
N TYR A 253 2.70 -1.71 -13.04
CA TYR A 253 1.90 -0.76 -13.81
C TYR A 253 2.63 -0.42 -15.10
N THR A 254 1.88 -0.29 -16.19
CA THR A 254 2.42 0.09 -17.49
C THR A 254 1.70 1.34 -17.98
N ILE A 255 2.45 2.28 -18.54
CA ILE A 255 1.95 3.55 -19.06
C ILE A 255 2.43 3.67 -20.50
N GLY A 256 1.48 3.66 -21.44
CA GLY A 256 1.74 4.00 -22.83
C GLY A 256 1.58 5.50 -23.03
N PHE A 257 2.62 6.16 -23.53
CA PHE A 257 2.67 7.61 -23.67
C PHE A 257 2.72 8.06 -25.14
N GLY A 258 1.82 8.95 -25.54
CA GLY A 258 1.76 9.39 -26.94
C GLY A 258 1.01 8.42 -27.87
N ALA A 259 1.30 8.43 -29.17
CA ALA A 259 0.48 7.73 -30.18
C ALA A 259 1.07 6.43 -30.72
N GLU A 260 2.40 6.30 -30.77
CA GLU A 260 3.11 5.20 -31.42
C GLU A 260 3.51 4.12 -30.41
N ILE A 261 2.52 3.51 -29.75
CA ILE A 261 2.74 2.56 -28.66
C ILE A 261 2.17 1.17 -28.95
N ASP A 262 2.88 0.13 -28.50
CA ASP A 262 2.36 -1.24 -28.49
C ASP A 262 1.45 -1.46 -27.27
N VAL A 263 0.19 -1.03 -27.41
CA VAL A 263 -0.84 -1.12 -26.34
C VAL A 263 -1.04 -2.57 -25.89
N ASP A 264 -1.01 -3.53 -26.80
CA ASP A 264 -1.28 -4.93 -26.49
C ASP A 264 -0.14 -5.54 -25.68
N LEU A 265 1.11 -5.23 -26.01
CA LEU A 265 2.26 -5.62 -25.20
C LEU A 265 2.18 -5.00 -23.80
N LEU A 266 1.99 -3.68 -23.69
CA LEU A 266 1.97 -3.01 -22.39
C LEU A 266 0.84 -3.52 -21.49
N ARG A 267 -0.33 -3.86 -22.06
CA ARG A 267 -1.42 -4.52 -21.31
C ARG A 267 -1.06 -5.92 -20.85
N ALA A 268 -0.45 -6.72 -21.73
CA ALA A 268 -0.06 -8.09 -21.43
C ALA A 268 1.04 -8.18 -20.37
N MET A 269 1.85 -7.13 -20.22
CA MET A 269 2.91 -7.06 -19.21
C MET A 269 2.42 -6.76 -17.80
N VAL A 270 1.19 -6.28 -17.59
CA VAL A 270 0.70 -5.93 -16.25
C VAL A 270 0.69 -7.14 -15.30
N THR A 271 1.16 -6.96 -14.06
CA THR A 271 1.26 -8.04 -13.05
C THR A 271 0.64 -7.67 -11.70
N ASN A 272 0.23 -8.69 -10.93
CA ASN A 272 -0.06 -8.63 -9.49
C ASN A 272 -0.91 -7.42 -9.00
N GLY A 273 -2.03 -7.17 -9.69
CA GLY A 273 -2.97 -6.09 -9.33
C GLY A 273 -2.60 -4.71 -9.89
N GLY A 274 -1.55 -4.63 -10.72
CA GLY A 274 -1.22 -3.45 -11.51
C GLY A 274 -2.27 -3.17 -12.59
N LYS A 275 -2.08 -2.06 -13.30
CA LYS A 275 -3.00 -1.59 -14.35
C LYS A 275 -2.20 -0.98 -15.51
N TYR A 276 -2.77 -1.10 -16.70
CA TYR A 276 -2.33 -0.34 -17.87
C TYR A 276 -3.03 1.01 -17.91
N TYR A 277 -2.27 2.06 -18.24
CA TYR A 277 -2.77 3.39 -18.48
C TYR A 277 -2.31 3.94 -19.84
N TYR A 278 -3.16 4.75 -20.45
CA TYR A 278 -2.85 5.47 -21.67
C TYR A 278 -2.78 6.97 -21.39
N ALA A 279 -1.64 7.58 -21.71
CA ALA A 279 -1.38 9.00 -21.51
C ALA A 279 -1.21 9.70 -22.87
N PRO A 280 -2.24 10.34 -23.41
CA PRO A 280 -2.11 11.09 -24.66
C PRO A 280 -1.44 12.45 -24.50
N SER A 281 -1.37 13.00 -23.28
CA SER A 281 -0.74 14.28 -22.96
C SER A 281 0.11 14.23 -21.69
N SER A 282 0.94 15.25 -21.47
CA SER A 282 1.72 15.44 -20.24
C SER A 282 0.83 15.56 -19.00
N SER A 283 -0.32 16.23 -19.11
CA SER A 283 -1.29 16.36 -18.03
C SER A 283 -1.88 15.00 -17.64
N ASP A 284 -2.25 14.20 -18.64
CA ASP A 284 -2.78 12.84 -18.39
C ASP A 284 -1.70 11.97 -17.73
N LEU A 285 -0.45 12.07 -18.18
CA LEU A 285 0.67 11.37 -17.57
C LEU A 285 0.83 11.74 -16.09
N MET A 286 0.79 13.04 -15.78
CA MET A 286 0.86 13.54 -14.41
C MET A 286 -0.30 13.02 -13.54
N ASP A 287 -1.51 13.01 -14.08
CA ASP A 287 -2.70 12.50 -13.38
C ASP A 287 -2.62 10.98 -13.15
N ILE A 288 -2.13 10.21 -14.13
CA ILE A 288 -1.90 8.77 -14.01
C ILE A 288 -0.90 8.45 -12.90
N TYR A 289 0.23 9.15 -12.85
CA TYR A 289 1.21 8.96 -11.76
C TYR A 289 0.59 9.28 -10.39
N ARG A 290 -0.27 10.30 -10.27
CA ARG A 290 -1.00 10.59 -9.03
C ARG A 290 -1.98 9.46 -8.68
N MET A 291 -2.69 8.94 -9.67
CA MET A 291 -3.61 7.83 -9.47
C MET A 291 -2.88 6.57 -8.98
N ILE A 292 -1.72 6.26 -9.56
CA ILE A 292 -0.88 5.13 -9.13
C ILE A 292 -0.40 5.35 -7.70
N ALA A 293 0.12 6.54 -7.37
CA ALA A 293 0.52 6.86 -6.00
C ALA A 293 -0.63 6.66 -5.02
N GLN A 294 -1.84 7.14 -5.34
CA GLN A 294 -3.03 6.95 -4.50
C GLN A 294 -3.41 5.47 -4.37
N ASP A 295 -3.43 4.70 -5.47
CA ASP A 295 -3.74 3.27 -5.47
C ASP A 295 -2.79 2.48 -4.55
N LEU A 296 -1.51 2.88 -4.52
CA LEU A 296 -0.48 2.26 -3.68
C LEU A 296 -0.54 2.72 -2.22
N MET A 297 -0.75 4.02 -1.97
CA MET A 297 -0.90 4.57 -0.61
C MET A 297 -2.15 4.05 0.10
N PHE A 298 -3.18 3.65 -0.65
CA PHE A 298 -4.44 3.10 -0.14
C PHE A 298 -4.61 1.61 -0.39
N ALA A 299 -3.53 0.86 -0.69
CA ALA A 299 -3.53 -0.60 -0.67
C ALA A 299 -3.65 -1.10 0.79
N VAL A 300 -4.80 -0.78 1.38
CA VAL A 300 -5.22 -1.04 2.74
C VAL A 300 -5.52 -2.52 2.84
N LYS A 301 -4.72 -3.26 3.61
CA LYS A 301 -5.24 -4.44 4.30
C LYS A 301 -6.26 -3.94 5.33
N CYS A 302 -7.55 -3.93 4.95
CA CYS A 302 -8.62 -3.73 5.91
C CYS A 302 -8.71 -5.01 6.72
N ASP A 303 -8.09 -5.07 7.90
CA ASP A 303 -8.64 -5.96 8.91
C ASP A 303 -9.83 -5.23 9.57
N ILE A 304 -10.96 -5.93 9.67
CA ILE A 304 -12.12 -5.47 10.41
C ILE A 304 -12.15 -6.31 11.67
N ILE A 305 -11.91 -5.69 12.81
CA ILE A 305 -12.14 -6.35 14.10
C ILE A 305 -13.38 -5.77 14.75
N VAL A 306 -14.14 -6.62 15.42
CA VAL A 306 -15.29 -6.22 16.23
C VAL A 306 -14.84 -6.21 17.68
N VAL A 307 -14.92 -5.05 18.31
CA VAL A 307 -14.76 -4.93 19.75
C VAL A 307 -16.14 -4.90 20.38
N GLU A 308 -16.40 -5.85 21.26
CA GLU A 308 -17.63 -5.96 22.02
C GLU A 308 -17.34 -5.71 23.50
N LEU A 309 -17.89 -4.64 24.03
CA LEU A 309 -17.75 -4.24 25.42
C LEU A 309 -19.09 -4.39 26.12
N THR A 310 -19.14 -5.29 27.11
CA THR A 310 -20.27 -5.42 28.03
C THR A 310 -19.89 -4.77 29.35
N ILE A 311 -20.68 -3.81 29.81
CA ILE A 311 -20.50 -3.11 31.08
C ILE A 311 -21.71 -3.38 31.96
N MET A 312 -21.46 -3.68 33.23
CA MET A 312 -22.46 -4.02 34.23
C MET A 312 -22.20 -3.24 35.51
N ARG A 313 -23.25 -2.66 36.09
CA ARG A 313 -23.20 -2.06 37.43
C ARG A 313 -24.08 -2.88 38.37
N VAL A 314 -23.57 -3.10 39.57
CA VAL A 314 -24.19 -3.96 40.58
C VAL A 314 -24.41 -3.19 41.86
N ARG A 315 -25.50 -3.52 42.57
CA ARG A 315 -25.87 -2.92 43.85
C ARG A 315 -25.41 -3.73 45.05
#